data_AF-A0A0R3UC19-F1
#
_entry.id   AF-A0A0R3UC19-F1
#
_cell.length_a   1.000
_cell.length_b   1.000
_cell.length_c   1.000
_cell.angle_alpha   90.00
_cell.angle_beta   90.00
_cell.angle_gamma   90.00
#
_symmetry.space_group_name_H-M   'P 1'
#
loop_
_entity.id
_entity.type
_entity.pdbx_description
1 polymer ?
#
loop_
_entity_poly.entity_id
_entity_poly.type
_entity_poly.pdbx_seq_one_letter_code
_entity_poly.pdbx_strand_id
1 'polypeptide(L)'
;MSDGGPACLFIKKRRKASTRIKNGWLILYKVQSGPKDQGATATLEVDTETSHDAQALFLKAKEINKELKSNQDKIYRGINNYAQYIEKKDTVMGNAASGFNRKGPMRAPAHLRATVRWDYQPDICKDYKETGFCSFGDSCKFLHDRSDYKHGWQLEQEFAEGTYGVEGNDDRYEIKSEDEADDDAHLPLKCIICRGDFKDPVVTSYVLRI
;
A
#
# COMPACT_ATOMS: atom_id res chain seq x y z
N MET A 1 -11.19 -37.75 62.08
CA MET A 1 -12.44 -38.20 61.41
C MET A 1 -12.74 -37.14 60.36
N SER A 2 -12.57 -37.34 59.07
CA SER A 2 -12.66 -38.57 58.27
C SER A 2 -11.90 -38.36 56.95
N ASP A 3 -11.29 -39.45 56.49
CA ASP A 3 -10.48 -39.60 55.29
C ASP A 3 -11.25 -39.39 53.98
N GLY A 4 -10.55 -38.92 52.93
CA GLY A 4 -11.03 -38.90 51.55
C GLY A 4 -9.86 -38.72 50.57
N GLY A 5 -9.46 -39.81 49.90
CA GLY A 5 -8.24 -39.94 49.09
C GLY A 5 -8.21 -39.15 47.77
N PRO A 6 -7.07 -39.20 47.03
CA PRO A 6 -6.77 -38.27 45.96
C PRO A 6 -7.48 -38.61 44.64
N ALA A 7 -8.21 -37.64 44.10
CA ALA A 7 -8.76 -37.70 42.75
C ALA A 7 -7.63 -37.60 41.71
N CYS A 8 -7.50 -38.63 40.86
CA CYS A 8 -6.58 -38.65 39.73
C CYS A 8 -7.07 -37.66 38.65
N LEU A 9 -6.59 -36.41 38.71
CA LEU A 9 -6.80 -35.42 37.66
C LEU A 9 -5.89 -35.73 36.47
N PHE A 10 -6.46 -36.38 35.45
CA PHE A 10 -5.89 -36.48 34.11
C PHE A 10 -5.77 -35.07 33.48
N ILE A 11 -4.72 -34.34 33.86
CA ILE A 11 -4.36 -33.08 33.20
C ILE A 11 -3.76 -33.45 31.85
N LYS A 12 -4.58 -33.36 30.79
CA LYS A 12 -4.09 -33.27 29.41
C LYS A 12 -3.13 -32.08 29.32
N LYS A 13 -1.82 -32.32 29.48
CA LYS A 13 -0.78 -31.34 29.16
C LYS A 13 -0.93 -30.97 27.67
N ARG A 14 -1.58 -29.83 27.40
CA ARG A 14 -1.62 -29.18 26.09
C ARG A 14 -0.18 -29.05 25.58
N ARG A 15 0.20 -29.87 24.60
CA ARG A 15 1.50 -29.79 23.91
C ARG A 15 1.55 -28.48 23.13
N LYS A 16 2.24 -27.46 23.66
CA LYS A 16 2.54 -26.19 22.97
C LYS A 16 3.90 -26.28 22.24
N ALA A 17 4.11 -27.29 21.39
CA ALA A 17 5.33 -27.39 20.60
C ALA A 17 4.97 -27.71 19.15
N SER A 18 5.29 -26.80 18.23
CA SER A 18 5.22 -27.03 16.79
C SER A 18 6.43 -27.88 16.38
N THR A 19 6.19 -29.15 16.05
CA THR A 19 7.23 -30.10 15.65
C THR A 19 7.29 -30.19 14.13
N ARG A 20 8.44 -29.84 13.52
CA ARG A 20 8.73 -30.13 12.11
C ARG A 20 9.95 -31.04 12.04
N ILE A 21 9.79 -32.23 11.45
CA ILE A 21 10.86 -33.22 11.29
C ILE A 21 11.65 -32.85 10.03
N LYS A 22 12.96 -32.58 10.16
CA LYS A 22 13.90 -32.51 9.03
C LYS A 22 15.05 -33.47 9.33
N ASN A 23 15.36 -34.35 8.37
CA ASN A 23 16.52 -35.25 8.39
C ASN A 23 16.65 -36.13 9.65
N GLY A 24 15.53 -36.65 10.18
CA GLY A 24 15.55 -37.59 11.32
C GLY A 24 15.83 -36.97 12.70
N TRP A 25 16.09 -35.66 12.78
CA TRP A 25 16.25 -34.94 14.03
C TRP A 25 14.97 -34.14 14.36
N LEU A 26 14.44 -34.32 15.57
CA LEU A 26 13.34 -33.51 16.08
C LEU A 26 13.85 -32.13 16.47
N ILE A 27 13.55 -31.12 15.65
CA ILE A 27 13.81 -29.72 16.00
C ILE A 27 12.59 -29.19 16.75
N LEU A 28 12.72 -29.03 18.06
CA LEU A 28 11.72 -28.41 18.92
C LEU A 28 11.96 -26.90 18.97
N TYR A 29 11.09 -26.13 18.33
CA TYR A 29 11.10 -24.67 18.49
C TYR A 29 10.38 -24.31 19.78
N LYS A 30 11.09 -23.64 20.70
CA LYS A 30 10.51 -23.09 21.92
C LYS A 30 9.64 -21.88 21.53
N VAL A 31 8.34 -21.98 21.76
CA VAL A 31 7.41 -20.87 21.53
C VAL A 31 7.62 -19.82 22.64
N GLN A 32 8.17 -18.67 22.29
CA GLN A 32 8.23 -17.52 23.21
C GLN A 32 6.88 -16.79 23.22
N SER A 33 6.46 -16.32 24.39
CA SER A 33 5.31 -15.42 24.53
C SER A 33 5.67 -14.04 24.03
N GLY A 34 4.75 -13.37 23.33
CA GLY A 34 4.91 -12.00 22.84
C GLY A 34 5.01 -10.94 23.95
N PRO A 35 5.02 -9.65 23.57
CA PRO A 35 5.09 -8.52 24.50
C PRO A 35 3.96 -8.55 25.54
N LYS A 36 4.25 -8.09 26.76
CA LYS A 36 3.27 -8.10 27.87
C LYS A 36 2.09 -7.16 27.64
N ASP A 37 2.31 -6.09 26.88
CA ASP A 37 1.38 -4.98 26.62
C ASP A 37 0.57 -5.17 25.33
N GLN A 38 0.70 -6.32 24.65
CA GLN A 38 -0.02 -6.63 23.41
C GLN A 38 0.15 -5.56 22.31
N GLY A 39 1.27 -4.82 22.30
CA GLY A 39 1.56 -3.79 21.31
C GLY A 39 0.94 -2.42 21.60
N ALA A 40 0.43 -2.17 22.81
CA ALA A 40 -0.07 -0.84 23.20
C ALA A 40 1.00 0.25 23.16
N THR A 41 2.27 -0.10 23.40
CA THR A 41 3.40 0.84 23.34
C THR A 41 4.26 0.68 22.08
N ALA A 42 3.71 0.09 21.02
CA ALA A 42 4.42 -0.09 19.76
C ALA A 42 4.93 1.26 19.21
N THR A 43 6.23 1.33 18.99
CA THR A 43 6.92 2.44 18.33
C THR A 43 7.01 2.17 16.84
N LEU A 44 6.77 3.19 16.02
CA LEU A 44 7.01 3.12 14.58
C LEU A 44 8.49 3.36 14.29
N GLU A 45 9.20 2.29 13.98
CA GLU A 45 10.63 2.27 13.65
C GLU A 45 10.86 2.09 12.14
N VAL A 46 10.10 2.86 11.34
CA VAL A 46 10.26 2.88 9.87
C VAL A 46 11.35 3.87 9.46
N ASP A 47 11.45 4.99 10.18
CA ASP A 47 12.41 6.06 9.91
C ASP A 47 13.74 5.87 10.67
N THR A 48 14.69 6.77 10.42
CA THR A 48 15.95 6.82 11.17
C THR A 48 15.72 6.94 12.68
N GLU A 49 16.48 6.18 13.46
CA GLU A 49 16.42 6.21 14.91
C GLU A 49 16.56 7.62 15.51
N THR A 50 15.88 7.84 16.62
CA THR A 50 15.83 9.11 17.37
C THR A 50 17.20 9.69 17.75
N SER A 51 18.24 8.85 17.88
CA SER A 51 19.60 9.23 18.28
C SER A 51 20.48 9.72 17.10
N HIS A 52 20.16 9.27 15.89
CA HIS A 52 20.91 9.50 14.65
C HIS A 52 20.16 10.34 13.63
N ASP A 53 18.92 10.71 13.92
CA ASP A 53 18.12 11.54 13.04
C ASP A 53 18.67 12.97 12.88
N ALA A 54 18.19 13.66 11.83
CA ALA A 54 18.64 15.01 11.52
C ALA A 54 18.33 16.02 12.64
N GLN A 55 17.32 15.77 13.48
CA GLN A 55 16.99 16.60 14.63
C GLN A 55 18.03 16.45 15.75
N ALA A 56 18.42 15.22 16.09
CA ALA A 56 19.44 14.93 17.09
C ALA A 56 20.82 15.45 16.65
N LEU A 57 21.18 15.28 15.38
CA LEU A 57 22.41 15.84 14.83
C LEU A 57 22.44 17.37 14.93
N PHE A 58 21.31 18.02 14.67
CA PHE A 58 21.19 19.47 14.80
C PHE A 58 21.33 19.94 16.25
N LEU A 59 20.73 19.23 17.20
CA LEU A 59 20.86 19.52 18.63
C LEU A 59 22.30 19.39 19.09
N LYS A 60 22.98 18.29 18.72
CA LYS A 60 24.41 18.07 19.01
C LYS A 60 25.27 19.20 18.43
N ALA A 61 25.00 19.62 17.18
CA ALA A 61 25.73 20.72 16.55
C ALA A 61 25.48 22.07 17.26
N LYS A 62 24.23 22.34 17.69
CA LYS A 62 23.90 23.56 18.45
C LYS A 62 24.61 23.59 19.81
N GLU A 63 24.72 22.44 20.48
CA GLU A 63 25.45 22.31 21.75
C GLU A 63 26.94 22.56 21.57
N ILE A 64 27.58 21.89 20.61
CA ILE A 64 29.01 22.09 20.29
C ILE A 64 29.30 23.55 19.91
N ASN A 65 28.45 24.18 19.09
CA ASN A 65 28.65 25.58 18.70
C ASN A 65 28.49 26.56 19.86
N LYS A 66 27.67 26.24 20.88
CA LYS A 66 27.58 27.06 22.11
C LYS A 66 28.86 26.97 22.93
N GLU A 67 29.43 25.77 23.06
CA GLU A 67 30.70 25.56 23.78
C GLU A 67 31.88 26.23 23.07
N LEU A 68 31.89 26.22 21.72
CA LEU A 68 32.97 26.82 20.93
C LEU A 68 33.00 28.34 20.96
N LYS A 69 31.91 29.03 21.35
CA LYS A 69 31.90 30.50 21.47
C LYS A 69 33.03 31.04 22.35
N SER A 70 33.54 30.25 23.30
CA SER A 70 34.62 30.67 24.20
C SER A 70 36.04 30.28 23.75
N ASN A 71 36.23 29.29 22.88
CA ASN A 71 37.55 28.78 22.49
C ASN A 71 37.65 28.49 20.99
N GLN A 72 38.53 29.21 20.28
CA GLN A 72 38.81 28.98 18.86
C GLN A 72 39.98 28.01 18.68
N ASP A 73 39.72 26.72 18.95
CA ASP A 73 40.68 25.66 18.66
C ASP A 73 40.62 25.26 17.18
N LYS A 74 41.77 25.00 16.53
CA LYS A 74 41.84 24.49 15.14
C LYS A 74 41.51 22.99 15.02
N ILE A 75 40.77 22.43 15.97
CA ILE A 75 40.43 21.01 16.03
C ILE A 75 39.15 20.76 15.22
N TYR A 76 39.18 19.83 14.27
CA TYR A 76 38.01 19.45 13.48
C TYR A 76 37.02 18.62 14.30
N ARG A 77 35.75 19.04 14.35
CA ARG A 77 34.68 18.41 15.16
C ARG A 77 33.51 17.93 14.31
N GLY A 78 33.74 17.72 13.01
CA GLY A 78 32.74 17.24 12.05
C GLY A 78 32.22 18.32 11.12
N ILE A 79 31.57 17.87 10.04
CA ILE A 79 31.23 18.70 8.88
C ILE A 79 30.18 19.77 9.20
N ASN A 80 29.35 19.55 10.22
CA ASN A 80 28.28 20.47 10.62
C ASN A 80 28.75 21.54 11.63
N ASN A 81 29.96 21.38 12.18
CA ASN A 81 30.48 22.15 13.31
C ASN A 81 31.63 23.08 12.91
N TYR A 82 31.72 23.45 11.62
CA TYR A 82 32.56 24.58 11.23
C TYR A 82 32.07 25.88 11.89
N ALA A 83 32.93 26.89 11.99
CA ALA A 83 32.65 28.15 12.66
C ALA A 83 31.37 28.82 12.11
N GLN A 84 30.28 28.77 12.87
CA GLN A 84 29.03 29.46 12.57
C GLN A 84 28.96 30.74 13.40
N TYR A 85 29.00 31.89 12.74
CA TYR A 85 28.94 33.20 13.40
C TYR A 85 27.51 33.65 13.71
N ILE A 86 26.50 33.01 13.10
CA ILE A 86 25.09 33.35 13.26
C ILE A 86 24.39 32.20 13.98
N GLU A 87 23.91 32.47 15.19
CA GLU A 87 23.09 31.51 15.91
C GLU A 87 21.68 31.43 15.31
N LYS A 88 21.23 30.20 15.09
CA LYS A 88 19.84 29.92 14.76
C LYS A 88 19.00 30.12 16.03
N LYS A 89 18.28 31.24 16.07
CA LYS A 89 17.39 31.61 17.17
C LYS A 89 16.07 30.85 17.12
N ASP A 90 15.46 30.73 18.28
CA ASP A 90 14.08 30.26 18.40
C ASP A 90 13.15 31.37 17.85
N THR A 91 12.03 30.99 17.23
CA THR A 91 11.04 31.95 16.73
C THR A 91 9.77 31.84 17.56
N VAL A 92 8.82 32.77 17.39
CA VAL A 92 7.50 32.71 18.04
C VAL A 92 6.77 31.39 17.75
N MET A 93 7.06 30.76 16.61
CA MET A 93 6.44 29.50 16.18
C MET A 93 7.10 28.23 16.77
N GLY A 94 8.22 28.37 17.50
CA GLY A 94 8.82 27.25 18.22
C GLY A 94 10.32 27.33 18.43
N ASN A 95 10.88 26.26 18.97
CA ASN A 95 12.32 26.15 19.19
C ASN A 95 13.08 25.96 17.86
N ALA A 96 14.35 26.35 17.81
CA ALA A 96 15.22 26.20 16.63
C ALA A 96 15.38 24.73 16.20
N ALA A 97 15.16 23.78 17.12
CA ALA A 97 15.19 22.35 16.86
C ALA A 97 13.81 21.78 16.51
N SER A 98 12.72 22.54 16.68
CA SER A 98 11.37 22.10 16.34
C SER A 98 11.15 22.07 14.82
N GLY A 99 10.22 21.23 14.38
CA GLY A 99 9.89 21.06 12.96
C GLY A 99 9.41 22.33 12.24
N PHE A 100 8.88 23.31 12.99
CA PHE A 100 8.37 24.55 12.41
C PHE A 100 9.48 25.53 11.99
N ASN A 101 10.63 25.49 12.65
CA ASN A 101 11.76 26.38 12.38
C ASN A 101 12.93 25.68 11.70
N ARG A 102 13.12 24.39 11.96
CA ARG A 102 14.21 23.62 11.36
C ARG A 102 13.87 23.28 9.92
N LYS A 103 14.83 23.49 9.02
CA LYS A 103 14.76 23.03 7.63
C LYS A 103 15.48 21.68 7.51
N GLY A 104 14.88 20.73 6.80
CA GLY A 104 15.41 19.39 6.56
C GLY A 104 14.45 18.28 7.02
N PRO A 105 14.90 17.00 6.95
CA PRO A 105 14.06 15.84 7.30
C PRO A 105 13.50 15.95 8.71
N MET A 106 12.17 15.87 8.85
CA MET A 106 11.46 15.99 10.12
C MET A 106 11.27 14.64 10.78
N ARG A 107 11.32 14.60 12.12
CA ARG A 107 11.07 13.38 12.89
C ARG A 107 9.58 13.07 12.87
N ALA A 108 9.22 11.86 12.43
CA ALA A 108 7.84 11.37 12.50
C ALA A 108 7.41 11.08 13.95
N PRO A 109 6.11 11.19 14.27
CA PRO A 109 5.59 10.80 15.59
C PRO A 109 5.72 9.30 15.83
N ALA A 110 6.36 8.89 16.92
CA ALA A 110 6.64 7.47 17.22
C ALA A 110 5.39 6.65 17.57
N HIS A 111 4.31 7.29 18.04
CA HIS A 111 3.14 6.62 18.63
C HIS A 111 1.85 6.81 17.81
N LEU A 112 1.98 7.16 16.51
CA LEU A 112 0.84 7.41 15.64
C LEU A 112 0.92 6.55 14.39
N ARG A 113 -0.03 5.62 14.22
CA ARG A 113 -0.18 4.89 12.96
C ARG A 113 -1.01 5.70 11.97
N ALA A 114 -0.42 6.04 10.83
CA ALA A 114 -1.16 6.66 9.73
C ALA A 114 -2.26 5.72 9.22
N THR A 115 -3.47 6.25 9.04
CA THR A 115 -4.58 5.52 8.41
C THR A 115 -4.32 5.42 6.92
N VAL A 116 -4.20 4.20 6.41
CA VAL A 116 -4.00 3.94 4.98
C VAL A 116 -5.34 3.68 4.33
N ARG A 117 -5.63 4.39 3.23
CA ARG A 117 -6.76 4.13 2.33
C ARG A 117 -6.19 3.82 0.95
N TRP A 118 -6.67 2.74 0.34
CA TRP A 118 -6.35 2.43 -1.05
C TRP A 118 -7.14 3.35 -1.97
N ASP A 119 -6.43 4.04 -2.86
CA ASP A 119 -7.06 4.88 -3.88
C ASP A 119 -7.13 4.13 -5.21
N TYR A 120 -8.29 3.52 -5.48
CA TYR A 120 -8.49 2.70 -6.67
C TYR A 120 -8.84 3.50 -7.93
N GLN A 121 -9.12 4.81 -7.81
CA GLN A 121 -9.53 5.64 -8.95
C GLN A 121 -8.29 6.09 -9.74
N PRO A 122 -8.10 5.62 -10.99
CA PRO A 122 -6.98 6.07 -11.81
C PRO A 122 -7.29 7.42 -12.47
N ASP A 123 -6.33 8.34 -12.44
CA ASP A 123 -6.42 9.61 -13.16
C ASP A 123 -5.97 9.47 -14.62
N ILE A 124 -6.59 8.56 -15.38
CA ILE A 124 -6.28 8.32 -16.80
C ILE A 124 -7.29 9.03 -17.69
N CYS A 125 -6.82 9.69 -18.74
CA CYS A 125 -7.67 10.34 -19.71
C CYS A 125 -8.44 9.28 -20.52
N LYS A 126 -9.76 9.24 -20.33
CA LYS A 126 -10.66 8.33 -21.04
C LYS A 126 -10.54 8.48 -22.56
N ASP A 127 -10.65 9.71 -23.06
CA ASP A 127 -10.64 9.99 -24.50
C ASP A 127 -9.31 9.59 -25.13
N TYR A 128 -8.18 9.89 -24.47
CA TYR A 128 -6.87 9.49 -24.96
C TYR A 128 -6.67 7.97 -24.93
N LYS A 129 -7.16 7.27 -23.90
CA LYS A 129 -7.02 5.81 -23.79
C LYS A 129 -7.81 5.10 -24.89
N GLU A 130 -9.07 5.47 -25.09
CA GLU A 130 -9.96 4.81 -26.05
C GLU A 130 -9.66 5.21 -27.49
N THR A 131 -9.47 6.50 -27.76
CA THR A 131 -9.36 7.02 -29.13
C THR A 131 -7.93 7.31 -29.56
N GLY A 132 -7.02 7.49 -28.60
CA GLY A 132 -5.66 7.98 -28.88
C GLY A 132 -5.57 9.48 -29.08
N PHE A 133 -6.68 10.20 -28.99
CA PHE A 133 -6.74 11.64 -29.18
C PHE A 133 -7.51 12.29 -28.04
N CYS A 134 -6.85 13.19 -27.32
CA CYS A 134 -7.52 14.03 -26.32
C CYS A 134 -7.78 15.40 -26.92
N SER A 135 -9.02 15.88 -26.89
CA SER A 135 -9.38 17.21 -27.37
C SER A 135 -8.67 18.35 -26.61
N PHE A 136 -8.25 18.09 -25.38
CA PHE A 136 -7.49 19.04 -24.56
C PHE A 136 -5.98 19.02 -24.85
N GLY A 137 -5.48 18.05 -25.63
CA GLY A 137 -4.05 17.87 -25.87
C GLY A 137 -3.25 17.83 -24.57
N ASP A 138 -2.06 18.44 -24.56
CA ASP A 138 -1.16 18.44 -23.40
C ASP A 138 -1.65 19.28 -22.21
N SER A 139 -2.74 20.02 -22.37
CA SER A 139 -3.38 20.75 -21.26
C SER A 139 -4.30 19.88 -20.41
N CYS A 140 -4.48 18.61 -20.77
CA CYS A 140 -5.28 17.67 -20.03
C CYS A 140 -4.69 17.42 -18.62
N LYS A 141 -5.53 17.52 -17.58
CA LYS A 141 -5.13 17.23 -16.20
C LYS A 141 -4.96 15.73 -15.91
N PHE A 142 -5.45 14.87 -16.81
CA PHE A 142 -5.43 13.43 -16.66
C PHE A 142 -4.28 12.82 -17.46
N LEU A 143 -3.77 11.68 -17.01
CA LEU A 143 -2.64 11.00 -17.63
C LEU A 143 -3.00 10.46 -19.02
N HIS A 144 -2.14 10.77 -19.99
CA HIS A 144 -2.20 10.23 -21.34
C HIS A 144 -1.45 8.89 -21.42
N ASP A 145 -2.12 7.83 -20.99
CA ASP A 145 -1.63 6.46 -21.08
C ASP A 145 -2.60 5.59 -21.90
N ARG A 146 -2.06 4.70 -22.73
CA ARG A 146 -2.82 3.74 -23.56
C ARG A 146 -2.70 2.30 -23.08
N SER A 147 -2.04 2.10 -21.94
CA SER A 147 -1.89 0.78 -21.35
C SER A 147 -3.22 0.25 -20.79
N ASP A 148 -3.48 -1.04 -20.98
CA ASP A 148 -4.69 -1.76 -20.61
C ASP A 148 -4.47 -2.76 -19.47
N TYR A 149 -3.56 -2.44 -18.54
CA TYR A 149 -3.31 -3.28 -17.36
C TYR A 149 -4.55 -3.41 -16.48
N LYS A 150 -4.70 -4.61 -15.90
CA LYS A 150 -5.74 -4.91 -14.90
C LYS A 150 -5.53 -4.08 -13.64
N HIS A 151 -6.62 -3.56 -13.07
CA HIS A 151 -6.59 -2.85 -11.80
C HIS A 151 -6.36 -3.80 -10.62
N GLY A 152 -5.79 -3.31 -9.52
CA GLY A 152 -5.52 -4.12 -8.33
C GLY A 152 -6.74 -4.91 -7.82
N TRP A 153 -7.93 -4.29 -7.84
CA TRP A 153 -9.18 -4.96 -7.43
C TRP A 153 -9.58 -6.11 -8.35
N GLN A 154 -9.30 -6.00 -9.67
CA GLN A 154 -9.56 -7.08 -10.63
C GLN A 154 -8.64 -8.27 -10.35
N LEU A 155 -7.37 -7.99 -10.03
CA LEU A 155 -6.38 -9.00 -9.67
C LEU A 155 -6.74 -9.70 -8.35
N GLU A 156 -7.17 -8.95 -7.34
CA GLU A 156 -7.64 -9.51 -6.07
C GLU A 156 -8.84 -10.44 -6.26
N GLN A 157 -9.78 -10.06 -7.14
CA GLN A 157 -10.93 -10.89 -7.47
C GLN A 157 -10.51 -12.18 -8.20
N GLU A 158 -9.69 -12.08 -9.26
CA GLU A 158 -9.19 -13.24 -10.00
C GLU A 158 -8.39 -14.19 -9.09
N PHE A 159 -7.65 -13.63 -8.14
CA PHE A 159 -6.91 -14.40 -7.15
C PHE A 159 -7.84 -15.13 -6.18
N ALA A 160 -8.89 -14.46 -5.69
CA ALA A 160 -9.90 -15.09 -4.83
C ALA A 160 -10.70 -16.19 -5.54
N GLU A 161 -10.96 -16.01 -6.83
CA GLU A 161 -11.63 -16.99 -7.69
C GLU A 161 -10.68 -18.13 -8.11
N GLY A 162 -9.38 -18.02 -7.83
CA GLY A 162 -8.37 -19.03 -8.21
C GLY A 162 -8.06 -19.06 -9.70
N THR A 163 -8.51 -18.05 -10.43
CA THR A 163 -8.33 -17.90 -11.88
C THR A 163 -7.04 -17.14 -12.24
N TYR A 164 -6.42 -16.50 -11.25
CA TYR A 164 -5.18 -15.77 -11.39
C TYR A 164 -4.03 -16.70 -11.83
N GLY A 165 -3.41 -16.38 -12.98
CA GLY A 165 -2.28 -17.15 -13.51
C GLY A 165 -2.65 -18.46 -14.20
N VAL A 166 -3.94 -18.74 -14.44
CA VAL A 166 -4.35 -19.85 -15.31
C VAL A 166 -4.13 -19.44 -16.77
N GLU A 167 -2.89 -19.56 -17.24
CA GLU A 167 -2.54 -19.57 -18.66
C GLU A 167 -3.02 -20.90 -19.24
N GLY A 168 -4.22 -20.96 -19.82
CA GLY A 168 -4.72 -22.24 -20.34
C GLY A 168 -6.20 -22.35 -20.66
N ASN A 169 -6.79 -21.33 -21.28
CA ASN A 169 -7.89 -21.51 -22.23
C ASN A 169 -7.88 -20.27 -23.12
N ASP A 170 -7.25 -20.42 -24.30
CA ASP A 170 -7.16 -19.42 -25.37
C ASP A 170 -8.55 -18.88 -25.76
N ASP A 171 -9.58 -19.69 -25.54
CA ASP A 171 -11.00 -19.45 -25.78
C ASP A 171 -11.62 -18.30 -24.97
N ARG A 172 -10.89 -17.66 -24.03
CA ARG A 172 -11.47 -16.62 -23.14
C ARG A 172 -11.53 -15.23 -23.80
N TYR A 173 -10.66 -14.97 -24.78
CA TYR A 173 -10.67 -13.75 -25.60
C TYR A 173 -11.05 -14.04 -27.06
N GLU A 174 -11.27 -15.30 -27.40
CA GLU A 174 -11.89 -15.66 -28.66
C GLU A 174 -13.36 -15.21 -28.61
N ILE A 175 -13.68 -14.19 -29.40
CA ILE A 175 -15.03 -14.07 -29.94
C ILE A 175 -15.17 -15.33 -30.80
N LYS A 176 -15.80 -16.37 -30.26
CA LYS A 176 -16.18 -17.54 -31.05
C LYS A 176 -16.93 -16.98 -32.24
N SER A 177 -16.38 -17.14 -33.44
CA SER A 177 -17.19 -16.93 -34.64
C SER A 177 -18.36 -17.88 -34.48
N GLU A 178 -19.57 -17.32 -34.47
CA GLU A 178 -20.85 -18.02 -34.41
C GLU A 178 -21.07 -18.84 -35.70
N ASP A 179 -20.11 -19.69 -36.08
CA ASP A 179 -20.27 -20.54 -37.25
C ASP A 179 -20.81 -21.93 -36.88
N GLU A 180 -21.04 -22.23 -35.59
CA GLU A 180 -21.59 -23.54 -35.16
C GLU A 180 -22.49 -23.49 -33.90
N ALA A 181 -23.12 -22.35 -33.56
CA ALA A 181 -24.20 -22.32 -32.54
C ALA A 181 -25.16 -21.12 -32.68
N ASP A 182 -26.28 -21.37 -33.37
CA ASP A 182 -27.58 -20.69 -33.23
C ASP A 182 -27.66 -19.23 -33.73
N ASP A 183 -27.81 -19.08 -35.05
CA ASP A 183 -27.94 -17.85 -35.85
C ASP A 183 -29.15 -16.93 -35.51
N ASP A 184 -29.86 -17.18 -34.41
CA ASP A 184 -31.11 -16.48 -34.05
C ASP A 184 -30.93 -15.45 -32.91
N ALA A 185 -29.73 -15.31 -32.33
CA ALA A 185 -29.50 -14.50 -31.13
C ALA A 185 -29.02 -13.05 -31.34
N HIS A 186 -28.72 -12.62 -32.58
CA HIS A 186 -28.23 -11.26 -32.84
C HIS A 186 -29.32 -10.20 -33.13
N LEU A 187 -30.58 -10.48 -32.77
CA LEU A 187 -31.66 -9.49 -32.86
C LEU A 187 -31.79 -8.75 -31.51
N PRO A 188 -31.55 -7.42 -31.45
CA PRO A 188 -31.67 -6.67 -30.21
C PRO A 188 -33.10 -6.76 -29.67
N LEU A 189 -33.25 -7.10 -28.38
CA LEU A 189 -34.55 -7.33 -27.71
C LEU A 189 -35.56 -6.15 -27.80
N LYS A 190 -35.09 -4.96 -28.19
CA LYS A 190 -35.89 -3.74 -28.36
C LYS A 190 -35.55 -3.07 -29.68
N CYS A 191 -36.54 -2.43 -30.29
CA CYS A 191 -36.36 -1.71 -31.54
C CYS A 191 -35.29 -0.61 -31.40
N ILE A 192 -34.32 -0.57 -32.31
CA ILE A 192 -33.21 0.40 -32.29
C ILE A 192 -33.72 1.84 -32.49
N ILE A 193 -34.87 2.02 -33.14
CA ILE A 193 -35.46 3.33 -33.44
C ILE A 193 -36.26 3.87 -32.25
N CYS A 194 -37.20 3.08 -31.71
CA CYS A 194 -38.13 3.53 -30.68
C CYS A 194 -37.83 3.01 -29.26
N ARG A 195 -36.83 2.13 -29.09
CA ARG A 195 -36.42 1.49 -27.82
C ARG A 195 -37.56 0.80 -27.05
N GLY A 196 -38.66 0.48 -27.72
CA GLY A 196 -39.78 -0.30 -27.21
C GLY A 196 -39.79 -1.72 -27.76
N ASP A 197 -40.81 -2.48 -27.39
CA ASP A 197 -41.03 -3.85 -27.88
C ASP A 197 -41.44 -3.82 -29.36
N PHE A 198 -41.10 -4.87 -30.10
CA PHE A 198 -41.45 -4.98 -31.51
C PHE A 198 -42.96 -5.14 -31.70
N LYS A 199 -43.58 -4.16 -32.34
CA LYS A 199 -44.94 -4.27 -32.90
C LYS A 199 -44.78 -4.27 -34.42
N ASP A 200 -45.12 -5.40 -35.04
CA ASP A 200 -45.02 -5.66 -36.48
C ASP A 200 -43.62 -5.39 -37.09
N PRO A 201 -42.62 -6.25 -36.82
CA PRO A 201 -41.27 -6.09 -37.39
C PRO A 201 -41.27 -6.29 -38.91
N VAL A 202 -40.52 -5.44 -39.61
CA VAL A 202 -40.34 -5.49 -41.07
C VAL A 202 -38.90 -5.88 -41.42
N VAL A 203 -38.74 -6.78 -42.38
CA VAL A 203 -37.42 -7.28 -42.83
C VAL A 203 -37.04 -6.59 -44.13
N THR A 204 -35.88 -5.94 -44.17
CA THR A 204 -35.33 -5.32 -45.38
C THR A 204 -34.16 -6.12 -45.92
N SER A 205 -34.02 -6.21 -47.25
CA SER A 205 -32.91 -6.90 -47.92
C SER A 205 -31.56 -6.18 -47.83
N TYR A 206 -31.54 -4.96 -47.29
CA TYR A 206 -30.34 -4.15 -47.13
C TYR A 206 -30.04 -3.95 -45.64
N VAL A 207 -28.77 -4.09 -45.27
CA VAL A 207 -28.29 -3.80 -43.91
C VAL A 207 -28.18 -2.30 -43.75
N LEU A 208 -29.04 -1.72 -42.90
CA LEU A 208 -28.96 -0.32 -42.49
C LEU A 208 -27.68 -0.11 -41.66
N ARG A 209 -26.66 0.47 -42.29
CA ARG A 209 -25.48 1.01 -41.59
C ARG A 209 -25.92 2.29 -40.87
N ILE A 210 -26.18 2.20 -39.57
CA ILE A 210 -26.39 3.34 -38.66
C ILE A 210 -25.03 3.82 -38.17
#